data_AF-A0A329TGH1-F1
#
_entry.id   AF-A0A329TGH1-F1
#
_cell.length_a   1.000
_cell.length_b   1.000
_cell.length_c   1.000
_cell.angle_alpha   90.00
_cell.angle_beta   90.00
_cell.angle_gamma   90.00
#
_symmetry.space_group_name_H-M   'P 1'
#
loop_
_entity.id
_entity.type
_entity.pdbx_description
1 polymer ?
#
loop_
_entity_poly.entity_id
_entity_poly.type
_entity_poly.pdbx_seq_one_letter_code
_entity_poly.pdbx_strand_id
1 'polypeptide(L)'
;MIHAYDKSYLSAAQKNLARMLDYLVNDLHYPLETAWQWFVTSELSARFEQGDCSVLVGLSGVELARAVLEQAGEVVPMQKPSYAYDRSPEYWTGWALAYYQWLTSLRFAEIEQAVPITAVRLLYTPYHEMDVRQFADKMNELYRAAKPETNLKAMRTLAGLSQSELAGQADVPVRTIQQYEQRQKDINKAQAETLLRLARALNCNVEDLMEKVPPLNFK
;
A
#
# COMPACT_ATOMS: atom_id res chain seq x y z
N MET A 1 10.51 -3.24 8.79
CA MET A 1 9.19 -2.68 8.43
C MET A 1 8.16 -3.37 9.28
N ILE A 2 7.10 -2.65 9.66
CA ILE A 2 5.93 -3.27 10.30
C ILE A 2 5.10 -3.86 9.16
N HIS A 3 4.90 -5.17 9.19
CA HIS A 3 4.08 -5.87 8.19
C HIS A 3 2.59 -5.72 8.51
N ALA A 4 1.76 -5.75 7.47
CA ALA A 4 0.33 -5.50 7.60
C ALA A 4 -0.38 -6.55 8.46
N TYR A 5 0.08 -7.81 8.35
CA TYR A 5 -0.46 -8.97 9.04
C TYR A 5 0.58 -10.09 9.11
N ASP A 6 0.25 -11.21 9.78
CA ASP A 6 1.19 -12.32 9.96
C ASP A 6 1.61 -12.97 8.63
N LYS A 7 2.89 -13.33 8.50
CA LYS A 7 3.48 -13.90 7.29
C LYS A 7 2.81 -15.21 6.85
N SER A 8 2.20 -15.97 7.78
CA SER A 8 1.47 -17.20 7.46
C SER A 8 0.31 -16.97 6.47
N TYR A 9 -0.31 -15.79 6.47
CA TYR A 9 -1.39 -15.45 5.54
C TYR A 9 -0.90 -14.94 4.18
N LEU A 10 0.36 -14.54 4.07
CA LEU A 10 0.89 -13.88 2.86
C LEU A 10 0.71 -14.72 1.60
N SER A 11 1.03 -16.01 1.64
CA SER A 11 0.95 -16.85 0.44
C SER A 11 -0.48 -16.95 -0.11
N ALA A 12 -1.47 -17.01 0.79
CA ALA A 12 -2.87 -17.04 0.40
C ALA A 12 -3.35 -15.67 -0.09
N ALA A 13 -3.02 -14.60 0.63
CA ALA A 13 -3.33 -13.23 0.25
C ALA A 13 -2.82 -12.91 -1.17
N GLN A 14 -1.57 -13.29 -1.48
CA GLN A 14 -1.01 -13.10 -2.81
C GLN A 14 -1.75 -13.89 -3.90
N LYS A 15 -2.08 -15.16 -3.64
CA LYS A 15 -2.83 -15.98 -4.62
C LYS A 15 -4.25 -15.43 -4.85
N ASN A 16 -4.88 -14.95 -3.79
CA ASN A 16 -6.24 -14.42 -3.84
C ASN A 16 -6.30 -13.11 -4.62
N LEU A 17 -5.42 -12.15 -4.32
CA LEU A 17 -5.39 -10.89 -5.07
C LEU A 17 -4.96 -11.09 -6.52
N ALA A 18 -3.99 -11.98 -6.76
CA ALA A 18 -3.57 -12.38 -8.10
C ALA A 18 -4.73 -12.94 -8.92
N ARG A 19 -5.45 -13.91 -8.36
CA ARG A 19 -6.55 -14.57 -9.05
C ARG A 19 -7.75 -13.64 -9.24
N MET A 20 -8.00 -12.73 -8.30
CA MET A 20 -9.02 -11.69 -8.44
C MET A 20 -8.76 -10.82 -9.67
N LEU A 21 -7.56 -10.24 -9.78
CA LEU A 21 -7.21 -9.40 -10.93
C LEU A 21 -7.21 -10.18 -12.24
N ASP A 22 -6.63 -11.38 -12.25
CA ASP A 22 -6.60 -12.25 -13.42
C ASP A 22 -8.01 -12.58 -13.92
N TYR A 23 -8.93 -12.92 -13.01
CA TYR A 23 -10.32 -13.21 -13.36
C TYR A 23 -11.05 -11.97 -13.89
N LEU A 24 -10.95 -10.83 -13.22
CA LEU A 24 -11.63 -9.60 -13.66
C LEU A 24 -11.15 -9.14 -15.04
N VAL A 25 -9.85 -9.25 -15.32
CA VAL A 25 -9.27 -8.70 -16.55
C VAL A 25 -9.23 -9.73 -17.67
N ASN A 26 -8.72 -10.93 -17.43
CA ASN A 26 -8.50 -11.91 -18.50
C ASN A 26 -9.74 -12.76 -18.78
N ASP A 27 -10.51 -13.14 -17.76
CA ASP A 27 -11.75 -13.90 -17.96
C ASP A 27 -12.92 -12.96 -18.27
N LEU A 28 -13.13 -11.90 -17.50
CA LEU A 28 -14.28 -11.02 -17.64
C LEU A 28 -14.06 -9.81 -18.57
N HIS A 29 -12.82 -9.62 -19.06
CA HIS A 29 -12.46 -8.59 -20.03
C HIS A 29 -12.68 -7.14 -19.56
N TYR A 30 -12.67 -6.89 -18.25
CA TYR A 30 -12.65 -5.53 -17.73
C TYR A 30 -11.26 -4.89 -17.89
N PRO A 31 -11.17 -3.57 -18.16
CA PRO A 31 -9.89 -2.87 -18.12
C PRO A 31 -9.22 -3.00 -16.74
N LEU A 32 -7.90 -3.15 -16.70
CA LEU A 32 -7.14 -3.35 -15.46
C LEU A 32 -7.36 -2.21 -14.47
N GLU A 33 -7.30 -0.97 -14.94
CA GLU A 33 -7.51 0.22 -14.10
C GLU A 33 -8.91 0.24 -13.49
N THR A 34 -9.92 -0.17 -14.24
CA THR A 34 -11.30 -0.22 -13.77
C THR A 34 -11.48 -1.31 -12.70
N ALA A 35 -11.01 -2.52 -13.00
CA ALA A 35 -11.06 -3.64 -12.07
C ALA A 35 -10.32 -3.34 -10.75
N TRP A 36 -9.16 -2.71 -10.85
CA TRP A 36 -8.38 -2.29 -9.70
C TRP A 36 -9.06 -1.19 -8.91
N GLN A 37 -9.62 -0.18 -9.58
CA GLN A 37 -10.31 0.91 -8.91
C GLN A 37 -11.51 0.40 -8.10
N TRP A 38 -12.31 -0.53 -8.64
CA TRP A 38 -13.39 -1.16 -7.89
C TRP A 38 -12.89 -1.83 -6.61
N PHE A 39 -11.79 -2.58 -6.68
CA PHE A 39 -11.18 -3.18 -5.51
C PHE A 39 -10.68 -2.12 -4.53
N VAL A 40 -9.89 -1.15 -4.97
CA VAL A 40 -9.32 -0.10 -4.12
C VAL A 40 -10.40 0.67 -3.36
N THR A 41 -11.55 0.95 -3.98
CA THR A 41 -12.68 1.66 -3.34
C THR A 41 -13.60 0.79 -2.50
N SER A 42 -13.46 -0.54 -2.60
CA SER A 42 -14.30 -1.49 -1.85
C SER A 42 -13.93 -1.54 -0.36
N GLU A 43 -14.86 -1.98 0.48
CA GLU A 43 -14.54 -2.30 1.89
C GLU A 43 -13.59 -3.50 1.99
N LEU A 44 -13.55 -4.34 0.95
CA LEU A 44 -12.70 -5.53 0.90
C LEU A 44 -11.22 -5.16 0.85
N SER A 45 -10.83 -4.05 0.20
CA SER A 45 -9.43 -3.59 0.21
C SER A 45 -8.99 -3.21 1.62
N ALA A 46 -9.80 -2.43 2.34
CA ALA A 46 -9.51 -2.03 3.71
C ALA A 46 -9.39 -3.22 4.66
N ARG A 47 -10.26 -4.23 4.50
CA ARG A 47 -10.21 -5.48 5.29
C ARG A 47 -9.01 -6.34 4.92
N PHE A 48 -8.65 -6.40 3.64
CA PHE A 48 -7.43 -7.08 3.17
C PHE A 48 -6.19 -6.44 3.78
N GLU A 49 -6.08 -5.12 3.74
CA GLU A 49 -4.95 -4.35 4.28
C GLU A 49 -4.75 -4.56 5.78
N GLN A 50 -5.82 -4.84 6.52
CA GLN A 50 -5.81 -5.09 7.98
C GLN A 50 -5.62 -6.57 8.34
N GLY A 51 -5.56 -7.46 7.35
CA GLY A 51 -5.35 -8.89 7.59
C GLY A 51 -6.60 -9.66 7.98
N ASP A 52 -7.80 -9.21 7.62
CA ASP A 52 -9.04 -9.94 7.87
C ASP A 52 -9.00 -11.32 7.21
N CYS A 53 -9.00 -12.37 8.02
CA CYS A 53 -8.89 -13.75 7.55
C CYS A 53 -10.04 -14.14 6.60
N SER A 54 -11.24 -13.60 6.80
CA SER A 54 -12.37 -13.91 5.91
C SER A 54 -12.15 -13.39 4.49
N VAL A 55 -11.34 -12.34 4.31
CA VAL A 55 -10.95 -11.80 3.00
C VAL A 55 -9.66 -12.43 2.50
N LEU A 56 -8.64 -12.54 3.37
CA LEU A 56 -7.32 -13.05 2.99
C LEU A 56 -7.31 -14.53 2.63
N VAL A 57 -8.07 -15.36 3.34
CA VAL A 57 -8.10 -16.82 3.19
C VAL A 57 -9.51 -17.40 3.06
N GLY A 58 -10.53 -16.69 3.53
CA GLY A 58 -11.91 -17.17 3.54
C GLY A 58 -12.61 -17.11 2.17
N LEU A 59 -12.11 -16.30 1.25
CA LEU A 59 -12.58 -16.22 -0.14
C LEU A 59 -11.52 -16.78 -1.08
N SER A 60 -11.94 -17.48 -2.12
CA SER A 60 -11.10 -17.65 -3.30
C SER A 60 -10.96 -16.31 -4.04
N GLY A 61 -9.90 -16.13 -4.83
CA GLY A 61 -9.75 -14.91 -5.62
C GLY A 61 -10.91 -14.63 -6.59
N VAL A 62 -11.62 -15.66 -7.07
CA VAL A 62 -12.82 -15.48 -7.90
C VAL A 62 -14.00 -14.99 -7.06
N GLU A 63 -14.20 -15.51 -5.85
CA GLU A 63 -15.23 -15.00 -4.94
C GLU A 63 -14.92 -13.58 -4.49
N LEU A 64 -13.64 -13.26 -4.25
CA LEU A 64 -13.19 -11.89 -4.00
C LEU A 64 -13.55 -10.97 -5.17
N ALA A 65 -13.29 -11.39 -6.42
CA ALA A 65 -13.64 -10.61 -7.61
C ALA A 65 -15.14 -10.37 -7.74
N ARG A 66 -15.96 -11.40 -7.46
CA ARG A 66 -17.42 -11.28 -7.48
C ARG A 66 -17.93 -10.33 -6.39
N ALA A 67 -17.37 -10.41 -5.19
CA ALA A 67 -17.71 -9.51 -4.10
C ALA A 67 -17.30 -8.05 -4.40
N VAL A 68 -16.17 -7.84 -5.09
CA VAL A 68 -15.76 -6.52 -5.59
C VAL A 68 -16.76 -5.97 -6.60
N LEU A 69 -17.19 -6.77 -7.59
CA LEU A 69 -18.21 -6.37 -8.56
C LEU A 69 -19.54 -6.03 -7.88
N GLU A 70 -19.96 -6.86 -6.93
CA GLU A 70 -21.19 -6.64 -6.15
C GLU A 70 -21.14 -5.30 -5.39
N GLN A 71 -20.03 -5.00 -4.71
CA GLN A 71 -19.86 -3.71 -4.02
C GLN A 71 -19.76 -2.52 -4.99
N ALA A 72 -19.23 -2.73 -6.20
CA ALA A 72 -19.21 -1.71 -7.25
C ALA A 72 -20.58 -1.47 -7.91
N GLY A 73 -21.59 -2.29 -7.61
CA GLY A 73 -22.91 -2.23 -8.26
C GLY A 73 -22.92 -2.80 -9.68
N GLU A 74 -21.89 -3.57 -10.03
CA GLU A 74 -21.74 -4.21 -11.34
C GLU A 74 -22.47 -5.55 -11.39
N VAL A 75 -22.83 -5.97 -12.61
CA VAL A 75 -23.41 -7.30 -12.82
C VAL A 75 -22.35 -8.36 -12.52
N VAL A 76 -22.69 -9.33 -11.67
CA VAL A 76 -21.79 -10.45 -11.32
C VAL A 76 -22.00 -11.61 -12.32
N PRO A 77 -21.08 -11.84 -13.28
CA PRO A 77 -21.26 -12.89 -14.26
C PRO A 77 -20.98 -14.28 -13.66
N MET A 78 -21.71 -15.28 -14.16
CA MET A 78 -21.48 -16.70 -13.83
C MET A 78 -20.40 -17.36 -14.70
N GLN A 79 -19.59 -16.58 -15.42
CA GLN A 79 -18.54 -17.10 -16.28
C GLN A 79 -17.55 -17.96 -15.47
N LYS A 80 -17.26 -19.15 -15.99
CA LYS A 80 -16.31 -20.07 -15.33
C LYS A 80 -14.90 -19.51 -15.42
N PRO A 81 -14.12 -19.53 -14.32
CA PRO A 81 -12.74 -19.08 -14.35
C PRO A 81 -11.91 -19.98 -15.26
N SER A 82 -11.02 -19.38 -16.04
CA SER A 82 -9.98 -20.09 -16.76
C SER A 82 -8.79 -20.30 -15.84
N TYR A 83 -8.17 -21.48 -15.92
CA TYR A 83 -6.92 -21.77 -15.24
C TYR A 83 -5.83 -21.93 -16.29
N ALA A 84 -5.30 -20.79 -16.76
CA ALA A 84 -4.11 -20.79 -17.60
C ALA A 84 -2.94 -21.46 -16.85
N TYR A 85 -2.13 -22.22 -17.59
CA TYR A 85 -0.96 -22.89 -17.05
C TYR A 85 0.12 -21.88 -16.64
N ASP A 86 0.32 -20.86 -17.48
CA ASP A 86 1.22 -19.74 -17.21
C ASP A 86 0.52 -18.62 -16.44
N ARG A 87 1.26 -17.95 -15.55
CA ARG A 87 0.75 -16.80 -14.80
C ARG A 87 0.73 -15.58 -15.72
N SER A 88 -0.45 -15.01 -15.94
CA SER A 88 -0.61 -13.78 -16.70
C SER A 88 0.11 -12.59 -16.05
N PRO A 89 0.40 -11.51 -16.81
CA PRO A 89 0.88 -10.26 -16.25
C PRO A 89 -0.03 -9.72 -15.13
N GLU A 90 -1.36 -9.86 -15.26
CA GLU A 90 -2.35 -9.41 -14.29
C GLU A 90 -2.33 -10.25 -13.01
N TYR A 91 -2.19 -11.58 -13.14
CA TYR A 91 -1.99 -12.47 -12.01
C TYR A 91 -0.73 -12.07 -11.23
N TRP A 92 0.39 -11.91 -11.92
CA TRP A 92 1.64 -11.50 -11.27
C TRP A 92 1.52 -10.12 -10.62
N THR A 93 0.84 -9.18 -11.26
CA THR A 93 0.61 -7.82 -10.74
C THR A 93 -0.11 -7.88 -9.39
N GLY A 94 -1.22 -8.64 -9.29
CA GLY A 94 -1.92 -8.83 -8.02
C GLY A 94 -1.08 -9.57 -6.98
N TRP A 95 -0.33 -10.60 -7.40
CA TRP A 95 0.56 -11.35 -6.52
C TRP A 95 1.66 -10.46 -5.91
N ALA A 96 2.26 -9.59 -6.72
CA ALA A 96 3.34 -8.69 -6.34
C ALA A 96 2.81 -7.52 -5.48
N LEU A 97 1.64 -6.96 -5.81
CA LEU A 97 1.00 -5.90 -5.02
C LEU A 97 0.61 -6.37 -3.62
N ALA A 98 0.06 -7.59 -3.48
CA ALA A 98 -0.23 -8.15 -2.15
C ALA A 98 1.04 -8.28 -1.30
N TYR A 99 2.18 -8.66 -1.90
CA TYR A 99 3.46 -8.68 -1.20
C TYR A 99 3.90 -7.28 -0.78
N TYR A 100 3.82 -6.31 -1.67
CA TYR A 100 4.28 -4.95 -1.38
C TYR A 100 3.41 -4.26 -0.32
N GLN A 101 2.10 -4.45 -0.39
CA GLN A 101 1.14 -4.00 0.62
C GLN A 101 1.48 -4.64 1.97
N TRP A 102 1.64 -5.96 2.03
CA TRP A 102 2.02 -6.66 3.26
C TRP A 102 3.37 -6.19 3.82
N LEU A 103 4.36 -5.98 2.95
CA LEU A 103 5.71 -5.58 3.32
C LEU A 103 5.75 -4.21 4.00
N THR A 104 4.97 -3.27 3.48
CA THR A 104 5.02 -1.83 3.84
C THR A 104 3.87 -1.40 4.76
N SER A 105 2.79 -2.16 4.83
CA SER A 105 1.51 -1.76 5.45
C SER A 105 0.92 -0.47 4.86
N LEU A 106 1.28 -0.12 3.63
CA LEU A 106 0.58 0.94 2.88
C LEU A 106 -0.83 0.48 2.54
N ARG A 107 -1.76 1.43 2.42
CA ARG A 107 -3.07 1.15 1.82
C ARG A 107 -2.91 1.00 0.31
N PHE A 108 -3.73 0.19 -0.34
CA PHE A 108 -3.74 0.06 -1.80
C PHE A 108 -4.02 1.40 -2.47
N ALA A 109 -4.87 2.25 -1.89
CA ALA A 109 -5.09 3.61 -2.36
C ALA A 109 -3.81 4.48 -2.29
N GLU A 110 -3.01 4.34 -1.22
CA GLU A 110 -1.72 5.06 -1.11
C GLU A 110 -0.71 4.55 -2.14
N ILE A 111 -0.70 3.24 -2.41
CA ILE A 111 0.15 2.63 -3.44
C ILE A 111 -0.27 3.14 -4.82
N GLU A 112 -1.57 3.08 -5.15
CA GLU A 112 -2.12 3.49 -6.44
C GLU A 112 -1.85 4.98 -6.73
N GLN A 113 -2.01 5.84 -5.72
CA GLN A 113 -1.73 7.27 -5.86
C GLN A 113 -0.26 7.56 -6.20
N ALA A 114 0.66 6.76 -5.66
CA ALA A 114 2.10 6.94 -5.86
C ALA A 114 2.63 6.20 -7.10
N VAL A 115 2.13 5.00 -7.35
CA VAL A 115 2.54 4.10 -8.44
C VAL A 115 1.28 3.42 -9.01
N PRO A 116 0.70 3.98 -10.08
CA PRO A 116 -0.52 3.44 -10.67
C PRO A 116 -0.38 1.97 -11.11
N ILE A 117 -1.44 1.17 -11.01
CA ILE A 117 -1.38 -0.26 -11.31
C ILE A 117 -0.87 -0.57 -12.73
N THR A 118 -1.11 0.31 -13.71
CA THR A 118 -0.58 0.17 -15.06
C THR A 118 0.95 0.20 -15.07
N ALA A 119 1.57 1.09 -14.27
CA ALA A 119 3.00 1.14 -14.08
C ALA A 119 3.53 -0.11 -13.37
N VAL A 120 2.79 -0.61 -12.38
CA VAL A 120 3.12 -1.87 -11.68
C VAL A 120 3.10 -3.05 -12.64
N ARG A 121 2.08 -3.16 -13.50
CA ARG A 121 1.96 -4.21 -14.53
C ARG A 121 3.13 -4.19 -15.51
N LEU A 122 3.65 -3.01 -15.89
CA LEU A 122 4.83 -2.89 -16.76
C LEU A 122 6.11 -3.44 -16.11
N LEU A 123 6.14 -3.61 -14.79
CA LEU A 123 7.25 -4.26 -14.09
C LEU A 123 7.22 -5.79 -14.23
N TYR A 124 6.17 -6.38 -14.82
CA TYR A 124 6.09 -7.82 -15.07
C TYR A 124 7.30 -8.32 -15.86
N THR A 125 7.51 -7.79 -17.08
CA THR A 125 8.58 -8.26 -17.98
C THR A 125 9.97 -8.27 -17.30
N PRO A 126 10.43 -7.18 -16.66
CA PRO A 126 11.75 -7.18 -16.02
C PRO A 126 11.84 -7.96 -14.70
N TYR A 127 10.75 -8.13 -13.92
CA TYR A 127 10.82 -8.65 -12.55
C TYR A 127 10.14 -10.01 -12.31
N HIS A 128 9.32 -10.53 -13.22
CA HIS A 128 8.50 -11.71 -12.91
C HIS A 128 9.28 -13.01 -12.67
N GLU A 129 10.50 -13.10 -13.20
CA GLU A 129 11.43 -14.22 -12.96
C GLU A 129 12.39 -13.96 -11.79
N MET A 130 12.37 -12.76 -11.20
CA MET A 130 13.27 -12.35 -10.12
C MET A 130 12.67 -12.63 -8.73
N ASP A 131 13.51 -12.57 -7.68
CA ASP A 131 13.00 -12.52 -6.30
C ASP A 131 12.12 -11.27 -6.11
N VAL A 132 10.92 -11.45 -5.57
CA VAL A 132 9.93 -10.39 -5.32
C VAL A 132 10.46 -9.21 -4.50
N ARG A 133 11.54 -9.40 -3.73
CA ARG A 133 12.24 -8.32 -3.03
C ARG A 133 12.80 -7.27 -4.00
N GLN A 134 13.27 -7.67 -5.17
CA GLN A 134 13.77 -6.73 -6.19
C GLN A 134 12.64 -5.87 -6.77
N PHE A 135 11.45 -6.47 -6.94
CA PHE A 135 10.24 -5.71 -7.26
C PHE A 135 9.90 -4.70 -6.14
N ALA A 136 9.96 -5.12 -4.88
CA ALA A 136 9.68 -4.24 -3.75
C ALA A 136 10.69 -3.09 -3.61
N ASP A 137 11.97 -3.34 -3.87
CA ASP A 137 12.99 -2.30 -3.93
C ASP A 137 12.67 -1.28 -5.02
N LYS A 138 12.25 -1.75 -6.20
CA LYS A 138 11.83 -0.87 -7.29
C LYS A 138 10.58 -0.06 -6.94
N MET A 139 9.59 -0.70 -6.33
CA MET A 139 8.38 -0.01 -5.85
C MET A 139 8.72 1.06 -4.81
N ASN A 140 9.66 0.79 -3.89
CA ASN A 140 10.14 1.77 -2.93
C ASN A 140 10.82 2.97 -3.59
N GLU A 141 11.58 2.78 -4.67
CA GLU A 141 12.14 3.89 -5.46
C GLU A 141 11.03 4.75 -6.09
N LEU A 142 10.08 4.12 -6.78
CA LEU A 142 8.98 4.81 -7.45
C LEU A 142 8.10 5.56 -6.45
N TYR A 143 7.76 4.92 -5.33
CA TYR A 143 6.97 5.53 -4.26
C TYR A 143 7.65 6.78 -3.68
N ARG A 144 8.97 6.74 -3.43
CA ARG A 144 9.73 7.90 -2.93
C ARG A 144 9.84 9.01 -3.96
N ALA A 145 9.95 8.67 -5.25
CA ALA A 145 9.97 9.66 -6.31
C ALA A 145 8.62 10.41 -6.41
N ALA A 146 7.51 9.72 -6.22
CA ALA A 146 6.17 10.31 -6.17
C ALA A 146 5.91 11.09 -4.86
N LYS A 147 6.49 10.66 -3.74
CA LYS A 147 6.33 11.27 -2.41
C LYS A 147 7.69 11.73 -1.84
N PRO A 148 8.27 12.83 -2.36
CA PRO A 148 9.60 13.28 -1.95
C PRO A 148 9.64 13.86 -0.53
N GLU A 149 8.52 14.39 -0.05
CA GLU A 149 8.40 14.94 1.31
C GLU A 149 8.23 13.83 2.36
N THR A 150 8.59 14.12 3.61
CA THR A 150 8.24 13.25 4.74
C THR A 150 6.78 13.46 5.11
N ASN A 151 6.18 12.46 5.75
CA ASN A 151 4.83 12.54 6.30
C ASN A 151 4.72 13.70 7.29
N LEU A 152 5.71 13.90 8.16
CA LEU A 152 5.74 15.03 9.09
C LEU A 152 5.68 16.38 8.36
N LYS A 153 6.48 16.56 7.31
CA LYS A 153 6.50 17.79 6.52
C LYS A 153 5.16 18.02 5.81
N ALA A 154 4.61 16.96 5.21
CA ALA A 154 3.32 17.03 4.52
C ALA A 154 2.20 17.43 5.48
N MET A 155 2.10 16.77 6.64
CA MET A 155 1.08 17.04 7.66
C MET A 155 1.23 18.45 8.25
N ARG A 156 2.46 18.87 8.55
CA ARG A 156 2.74 20.24 9.03
C ARG A 156 2.29 21.30 8.01
N THR A 157 2.61 21.09 6.74
CA THR A 157 2.30 22.06 5.69
C THR A 157 0.80 22.10 5.41
N LEU A 158 0.11 20.95 5.49
CA LEU A 158 -1.34 20.85 5.41
C LEU A 158 -2.04 21.57 6.57
N ALA A 159 -1.47 21.52 7.78
CA ALA A 159 -1.93 22.29 8.94
C ALA A 159 -1.59 23.79 8.89
N GLY A 160 -0.87 24.25 7.85
CA GLY A 160 -0.48 25.66 7.68
C GLY A 160 0.58 26.15 8.66
N LEU A 161 1.32 25.25 9.32
CA LEU A 161 2.31 25.61 10.35
C LEU A 161 3.71 25.71 9.76
N SER A 162 4.51 26.67 10.24
CA SER A 162 5.97 26.68 10.10
C SER A 162 6.62 25.64 11.02
N GLN A 163 7.90 25.33 10.78
CA GLN A 163 8.67 24.44 11.65
C GLN A 163 8.75 24.97 13.10
N SER A 164 8.84 26.30 13.27
CA SER A 164 8.88 26.93 14.59
C SER A 164 7.54 26.88 15.32
N GLU A 165 6.43 27.02 14.61
CA GLU A 165 5.10 26.92 15.20
C GLU A 165 4.78 25.50 15.64
N LEU A 166 5.06 24.49 14.80
CA LEU A 166 4.92 23.09 15.20
C LEU A 166 5.81 22.74 16.39
N ALA A 167 7.07 23.21 16.38
CA ALA A 167 8.00 23.02 17.48
C ALA A 167 7.46 23.60 18.80
N GLY A 168 6.90 24.81 18.76
CA GLY A 168 6.28 25.45 19.92
C GLY A 168 5.04 24.71 20.41
N GLN A 169 4.13 24.34 19.51
CA GLN A 169 2.88 23.64 19.86
C GLN A 169 3.11 22.23 20.39
N ALA A 170 4.05 21.49 19.80
CA ALA A 170 4.42 20.16 20.25
C ALA A 170 5.41 20.19 21.42
N ASP A 171 5.95 21.36 21.80
CA ASP A 171 7.09 21.57 22.72
C ASP A 171 8.27 20.61 22.44
N VAL A 172 8.66 20.58 21.16
CA VAL A 172 9.80 19.82 20.62
C VAL A 172 10.80 20.81 20.02
N PRO A 173 12.11 20.66 20.20
CA PRO A 173 13.08 21.58 19.61
C PRO A 173 12.92 21.70 18.09
N VAL A 174 12.96 22.92 17.55
CA VAL A 174 12.87 23.21 16.09
C VAL A 174 13.86 22.36 15.29
N ARG A 175 15.07 22.19 15.84
CA ARG A 175 16.12 21.36 15.24
C ARG A 175 15.70 19.90 15.06
N THR A 176 14.91 19.37 15.99
CA THR A 176 14.38 18.00 15.91
C THR A 176 13.36 17.87 14.77
N ILE A 177 12.46 18.85 14.60
CA ILE A 177 11.53 18.90 13.47
C ILE A 177 12.30 18.91 12.14
N GLN A 178 13.30 19.80 12.01
CA GLN A 178 14.16 19.86 10.83
C GLN A 178 14.85 18.53 10.53
N GLN A 179 15.40 17.89 11.55
CA GLN A 179 16.10 16.61 11.40
C GLN A 179 15.19 15.48 10.94
N TYR A 180 13.94 15.42 11.44
CA TYR A 180 12.95 14.47 10.93
C TYR A 180 12.55 14.79 9.50
N GLU A 181 12.23 16.05 9.19
CA GLU A 181 11.79 16.44 7.83
C GLU A 181 12.87 16.23 6.76
N GLN A 182 14.14 16.37 7.14
CA GLN A 182 15.29 16.15 6.27
C GLN A 182 15.79 14.69 6.29
N ARG A 183 15.09 13.78 6.99
CA ARG A 183 15.47 12.37 7.17
C ARG A 183 16.88 12.18 7.75
N GLN A 184 17.38 13.16 8.52
CA GLN A 184 18.60 13.03 9.32
C GLN A 184 18.36 12.21 10.59
N LYS A 185 17.12 12.24 11.10
CA LYS A 185 16.64 11.34 12.15
C LYS A 185 15.50 10.50 11.61
N ASP A 186 15.48 9.23 12.01
CA ASP A 186 14.37 8.34 11.74
C ASP A 186 13.22 8.67 12.70
N ILE A 187 12.12 9.20 12.16
CA ILE A 187 10.93 9.51 12.95
C ILE A 187 10.29 8.25 13.54
N ASN A 188 10.45 7.09 12.90
CA ASN A 188 9.94 5.82 13.41
C ASN A 188 10.68 5.35 14.68
N LYS A 189 11.84 5.94 14.97
CA LYS A 189 12.63 5.71 16.20
C LYS A 189 12.47 6.84 17.22
N ALA A 190 11.58 7.80 16.98
CA ALA A 190 11.26 8.83 17.96
C ALA A 190 10.62 8.19 19.21
N GLN A 191 10.84 8.82 20.37
CA GLN A 191 10.14 8.41 21.58
C GLN A 191 8.62 8.54 21.38
N ALA A 192 7.86 7.57 21.89
CA ALA A 192 6.41 7.53 21.73
C ALA A 192 5.73 8.83 22.20
N GLU A 193 6.22 9.43 23.29
CA GLU A 193 5.73 10.71 23.79
C GLU A 193 5.93 11.84 22.77
N THR A 194 7.10 11.93 22.13
CA THR A 194 7.38 12.91 21.07
C THR A 194 6.43 12.75 19.90
N LEU A 195 6.18 11.51 19.45
CA LEU A 195 5.23 11.24 18.36
C LEU A 195 3.81 11.66 18.74
N LEU A 196 3.35 11.33 19.95
CA LEU A 196 2.03 11.71 20.45
C LEU A 196 1.85 13.23 20.51
N ARG A 197 2.88 13.97 20.92
CA ARG A 197 2.85 15.42 20.99
C ARG A 197 2.77 16.06 19.60
N LEU A 198 3.56 15.56 18.64
CA LEU A 198 3.48 15.99 17.23
C LEU A 198 2.12 15.67 16.62
N ALA A 199 1.61 14.46 16.84
CA ALA A 199 0.32 14.02 16.31
C ALA A 199 -0.84 14.88 16.84
N ARG A 200 -0.84 15.19 18.15
CA ARG A 200 -1.81 16.10 18.76
C ARG A 200 -1.72 17.52 18.21
N ALA A 201 -0.52 18.07 18.06
CA ALA A 201 -0.32 19.41 17.50
C ALA A 201 -0.79 19.50 16.03
N LEU A 202 -0.69 18.40 15.28
CA LEU A 202 -1.11 18.31 13.88
C LEU A 202 -2.53 17.77 13.69
N ASN A 203 -3.25 17.47 14.78
CA ASN A 203 -4.56 16.85 14.78
C ASN A 203 -4.64 15.59 13.89
N CYS A 204 -3.65 14.70 14.01
CA CYS A 204 -3.56 13.43 13.29
C CYS A 204 -3.24 12.26 14.22
N ASN A 205 -3.22 11.05 13.69
CA ASN A 205 -2.76 9.88 14.42
C ASN A 205 -1.23 9.76 14.35
N VAL A 206 -0.64 8.95 15.23
CA VAL A 206 0.81 8.71 15.23
C VAL A 206 1.25 8.00 13.96
N GLU A 207 0.41 7.07 13.48
CA GLU A 207 0.61 6.29 12.27
C GLU A 207 0.72 7.19 11.03
N ASP A 208 0.03 8.33 11.01
CA ASP A 208 0.08 9.30 9.91
C ASP A 208 1.45 9.98 9.81
N LEU A 209 2.23 9.99 10.90
CA LEU A 209 3.59 10.56 10.94
C LEU A 209 4.68 9.55 10.59
N MET A 210 4.37 8.25 10.66
CA MET A 210 5.36 7.18 10.47
C MET A 210 5.72 6.98 9.01
N GLU A 211 7.01 6.77 8.72
CA GLU A 211 7.51 6.49 7.38
C GLU A 211 7.46 4.98 7.11
N LYS A 212 6.38 4.51 6.45
CA LYS A 212 6.17 3.10 6.11
C LYS A 212 7.22 2.54 5.14
N VAL A 213 7.78 3.41 4.28
CA VAL A 213 8.86 3.09 3.36
C VAL A 213 10.16 3.73 3.89
N PRO A 214 11.00 2.98 4.64
CA PRO A 214 12.17 3.56 5.28
C PRO A 214 13.18 4.09 4.25
N PRO A 215 13.93 5.16 4.52
CA PRO A 215 14.94 5.68 3.59
C PRO A 215 16.11 4.71 3.37
N LEU A 216 16.70 4.72 2.17
CA LEU A 216 17.80 3.82 1.75
C LEU A 216 19.04 3.87 2.67
N ASN A 217 19.19 4.93 3.46
CA ASN A 217 20.41 5.23 4.21
C ASN A 217 20.36 4.86 5.70
N PHE A 218 19.27 4.29 6.21
CA PHE A 218 19.24 3.77 7.57
C PHE A 218 19.71 2.30 7.58
N LYS A 219 21.03 2.12 7.50
CA LYS A 219 21.69 0.88 7.91
C LYS A 219 21.83 0.83 9.42
#